data_AF-A0A0N0TZG0-F1
#
_entry.id   AF-A0A0N0TZG0-F1
#
_cell.length_a   1.000
_cell.length_b   1.000
_cell.length_c   1.000
_cell.angle_alpha   90.00
_cell.angle_beta   90.00
_cell.angle_gamma   90.00
#
_symmetry.space_group_name_H-M   'P 1'
#
loop_
_entity.id
_entity.type
_entity.pdbx_description
1 polymer ?
#
loop_
_entity_poly.entity_id
_entity_poly.type
_entity_poly.pdbx_seq_one_letter_code
_entity_poly.pdbx_strand_id
1 'polypeptide(L)'
;MHQVRAELSALLKRLPWSVEPLDGFSDDNGWRKVERPASPGWSADEQAEVEKLRQRERELAVFVSTHRYWSETTGPDRVQARSELKHAHDGPPPQAPPGDA
;
A
#
# COMPACT_ATOMS: atom_id res chain seq x y z
N MET A 1 0.07 0.93 9.76
CA MET A 1 0.48 0.44 8.41
C MET A 1 -0.28 1.14 7.29
N HIS A 2 -1.62 1.25 7.37
CA HIS A 2 -2.43 1.92 6.34
C HIS A 2 -2.00 3.36 6.04
N GLN A 3 -1.64 4.13 7.06
CA GLN A 3 -1.11 5.49 6.88
C GLN A 3 0.16 5.52 6.02
N VAL A 4 1.21 4.78 6.39
CA VAL A 4 2.48 4.75 5.63
C VAL A 4 2.27 4.27 4.19
N ARG A 5 1.38 3.30 3.99
CA ARG A 5 0.98 2.84 2.64
C ARG A 5 0.25 3.91 1.84
N ALA A 6 -0.63 4.67 2.48
CA ALA A 6 -1.36 5.77 1.84
C ALA A 6 -0.39 6.90 1.46
N GLU A 7 0.53 7.27 2.35
CA GLU A 7 1.58 8.25 2.10
C GLU A 7 2.49 7.82 0.93
N LEU A 8 2.98 6.57 0.95
CA LEU A 8 3.77 6.02 -0.16
C LEU A 8 2.99 6.00 -1.47
N SER A 9 1.72 5.60 -1.45
CA SER A 9 0.86 5.61 -2.63
C SER A 9 0.65 7.03 -3.19
N ALA A 10 0.44 8.01 -2.31
CA ALA A 10 0.28 9.41 -2.70
C ALA A 10 1.57 9.98 -3.31
N LEU A 11 2.73 9.66 -2.71
CA LEU A 11 4.03 10.06 -3.25
C LEU A 11 4.26 9.46 -4.64
N LEU A 12 4.10 8.14 -4.79
CA LEU A 12 4.32 7.45 -6.07
C LEU A 12 3.38 7.94 -7.18
N LYS A 13 2.17 8.40 -6.87
CA LYS A 13 1.24 8.98 -7.85
C LYS A 13 1.69 10.36 -8.36
N ARG A 14 2.46 11.10 -7.56
CA ARG A 14 3.00 12.42 -7.94
C ARG A 14 4.30 12.31 -8.72
N LEU A 15 5.10 11.27 -8.45
CA LEU A 15 6.39 11.07 -9.09
C LEU A 15 6.27 10.69 -10.57
N PRO A 16 7.31 10.96 -11.38
CA PRO A 16 7.39 10.43 -12.72
C PRO A 16 7.25 8.91 -12.74
N TRP A 17 6.68 8.38 -13.83
CA TRP A 17 6.37 6.96 -13.94
C TRP A 17 7.62 6.06 -13.96
N SER A 18 8.80 6.61 -14.28
CA SER A 18 10.08 5.91 -14.23
C SER A 18 10.97 6.47 -13.12
N VAL A 19 11.71 5.57 -12.48
CA VAL A 19 12.75 5.91 -11.49
C VAL A 19 13.99 6.44 -12.19
N GLU A 20 14.40 5.81 -13.28
CA GLU A 20 15.53 6.26 -14.10
C GLU A 20 15.02 7.15 -15.24
N PRO A 21 15.84 8.08 -15.76
CA PRO A 21 15.52 8.79 -16.98
C PRO A 21 15.25 7.80 -18.12
N LEU A 22 14.06 7.87 -18.71
CA LEU A 22 13.66 7.02 -19.82
C LEU A 22 13.05 7.87 -20.93
N ASP A 23 13.47 7.58 -22.15
CA ASP A 23 12.82 8.15 -23.31
C ASP A 23 11.37 7.66 -23.43
N GLY A 24 10.53 8.52 -23.99
CA GLY A 24 9.16 8.15 -24.28
C GLY A 24 9.14 7.03 -25.31
N PHE A 25 8.23 6.08 -25.16
CA PHE A 25 8.07 5.00 -26.13
C PHE A 25 6.62 4.87 -26.56
N SER A 26 6.46 4.47 -27.82
CA SER A 26 5.19 4.11 -28.44
C SER A 26 5.39 2.71 -29.03
N ASP A 27 4.60 1.75 -28.57
CA ASP A 27 4.58 0.38 -29.09
C ASP A 27 3.16 0.05 -29.57
N ASP A 28 3.05 -0.30 -30.85
CA ASP A 28 1.82 -0.70 -31.52
C ASP A 28 1.86 -2.17 -32.00
N ASN A 29 2.90 -2.93 -31.66
CA ASN A 29 3.05 -4.33 -32.06
C ASN A 29 2.13 -5.30 -31.28
N GLY A 30 1.50 -4.83 -30.20
CA GLY A 30 0.61 -5.63 -29.36
C GLY A 30 -0.87 -5.50 -29.72
N TRP A 31 -1.73 -6.20 -28.97
CA TRP A 31 -3.20 -6.10 -29.10
C TRP A 31 -3.75 -4.69 -28.78
N ARG A 32 -2.97 -3.83 -28.11
CA ARG A 32 -3.29 -2.42 -27.86
C ARG A 32 -2.05 -1.57 -27.99
N LYS A 33 -2.22 -0.36 -28.56
CA LYS A 33 -1.20 0.69 -28.56
C LYS A 33 -0.85 1.09 -27.12
N VAL A 34 0.43 1.08 -26.79
CA VAL A 34 0.97 1.56 -25.52
C VAL A 34 1.83 2.78 -25.80
N GLU A 35 1.45 3.93 -25.26
CA GLU A 35 2.24 5.15 -25.34
C GLU A 35 2.58 5.64 -23.95
N ARG A 36 3.87 5.96 -23.75
CA ARG A 36 4.36 6.58 -22.53
C ARG A 36 5.25 7.77 -22.88
N PRO A 37 5.02 8.95 -22.28
CA PRO A 37 5.88 10.11 -22.50
C PRO A 37 7.25 9.89 -21.86
N ALA A 38 8.25 10.65 -22.31
CA ALA A 38 9.57 10.66 -21.69
C ALA A 38 9.46 10.99 -20.20
N SER A 39 10.23 10.26 -19.39
CA SER A 39 10.30 10.43 -17.95
C SER A 39 11.69 10.95 -17.57
N PRO A 40 11.78 12.04 -16.80
CA PRO A 40 13.07 12.55 -16.34
C PRO A 40 13.73 11.69 -15.25
N GLY A 41 13.07 10.61 -14.78
CA GLY A 41 13.50 9.86 -13.61
C GLY A 41 13.15 10.57 -12.30
N TRP A 42 13.50 9.95 -11.18
CA TRP A 42 13.35 10.52 -9.86
C TRP A 42 14.63 11.25 -9.46
N SER A 43 14.48 12.38 -8.76
CA SER A 43 15.62 13.00 -8.09
C SER A 43 16.12 12.13 -6.93
N ALA A 44 17.34 12.38 -6.47
CA ALA A 44 17.92 11.69 -5.31
C ALA A 44 17.07 11.88 -4.05
N ASP A 45 16.50 13.06 -3.85
CA ASP A 45 15.66 13.37 -2.70
C ASP A 45 14.34 12.60 -2.74
N GLU A 46 13.70 12.52 -3.91
CA GLU A 46 12.46 11.75 -4.11
C GLU A 46 12.71 10.25 -3.91
N GLN A 47 13.83 9.73 -4.42
CA GLN A 47 14.21 8.34 -4.20
C GLN A 47 14.47 8.06 -2.71
N ALA A 48 15.15 8.96 -2.00
CA ALA A 48 15.40 8.84 -0.57
C ALA A 48 14.10 8.89 0.25
N GLU A 49 13.14 9.74 -0.12
CA GLU A 49 11.82 9.80 0.54
C GLU A 49 11.03 8.50 0.35
N VAL A 50 11.01 7.96 -0.87
CA VAL A 50 10.38 6.66 -1.16
C VAL A 50 11.05 5.54 -0.36
N GLU A 51 12.39 5.49 -0.32
CA GLU A 51 13.11 4.45 0.41
C GLU A 51 12.84 4.52 1.91
N LYS A 52 12.83 5.74 2.48
CA LYS A 52 12.47 5.96 3.89
C LYS A 52 11.07 5.41 4.21
N LEU A 53 10.08 5.69 3.36
CA LEU A 53 8.72 5.18 3.55
C LEU A 53 8.64 3.66 3.38
N ARG A 54 9.36 3.08 2.41
CA ARG A 54 9.44 1.62 2.21
C ARG A 54 10.11 0.91 3.38
N GLN A 55 11.18 1.47 3.91
CA GLN A 55 11.85 0.95 5.10
C GLN A 55 10.90 0.98 6.30
N ARG A 56 10.17 2.07 6.49
CA ARG A 56 9.17 2.18 7.56
C ARG A 56 8.02 1.17 7.39
N GLU A 57 7.53 0.98 6.16
CA GLU A 57 6.52 -0.03 5.87
C GLU A 57 7.04 -1.44 6.24
N ARG A 58 8.29 -1.76 5.86
CA ARG A 58 8.92 -3.04 6.15
C ARG A 58 9.06 -3.29 7.65
N GLU A 59 9.52 -2.30 8.41
CA GLU A 59 9.61 -2.39 9.88
C GLU A 59 8.25 -2.70 10.51
N LEU A 60 7.19 -1.99 10.07
CA LEU A 60 5.84 -2.23 10.55
C LEU A 60 5.32 -3.62 10.16
N ALA A 61 5.63 -4.09 8.95
CA ALA A 61 5.26 -5.43 8.50
C ALA A 61 5.93 -6.52 9.36
N VAL A 62 7.23 -6.37 9.65
CA VAL A 62 7.96 -7.26 10.55
C VAL A 62 7.33 -7.21 11.94
N PHE A 63 7.21 -6.03 12.54
CA PHE A 63 6.65 -5.84 13.87
C PHE A 63 5.27 -6.50 14.04
N VAL A 64 4.36 -6.26 13.09
CA VAL A 64 3.02 -6.84 13.12
C VAL A 64 3.08 -8.35 12.93
N SER A 65 3.85 -8.87 11.99
CA SER A 65 3.87 -10.31 11.67
C SER A 65 4.51 -11.16 12.79
N THR A 66 5.48 -10.61 13.52
CA THR A 66 6.20 -11.28 14.61
C THR A 66 5.66 -10.91 16.00
N HIS A 67 4.51 -10.23 16.08
CA HIS A 67 3.97 -9.78 17.36
C HIS A 67 3.55 -10.96 18.27
N ARG A 68 3.86 -10.86 19.57
CA ARG A 68 3.55 -11.90 20.58
C ARG A 68 2.07 -12.28 20.66
N TYR A 69 1.18 -11.35 20.31
CA TYR A 69 -0.27 -11.61 20.23
C TYR A 69 -0.59 -12.85 19.38
N TRP A 70 0.18 -13.11 18.32
CA TRP A 70 -0.05 -14.27 17.45
C TRP A 70 0.34 -15.61 18.07
N SER A 71 1.11 -15.64 19.18
CA SER A 71 1.33 -16.89 19.91
C SER A 71 0.15 -17.26 20.80
N GLU A 72 -0.72 -16.30 21.10
CA GLU A 72 -1.92 -16.50 21.91
C GLU A 72 -3.12 -16.97 21.07
N THR A 73 -3.06 -16.81 19.74
CA THR A 73 -4.12 -17.24 18.79
C THR A 73 -3.68 -18.46 17.98
N THR A 74 -4.44 -19.56 18.10
CA THR A 74 -4.15 -20.83 17.41
C THR A 74 -5.19 -21.16 16.34
N GLY A 75 -4.80 -21.95 15.33
CA GLY A 75 -5.76 -22.52 14.38
C GLY A 75 -6.61 -21.48 13.63
N PRO A 76 -7.92 -21.72 13.46
CA PRO A 76 -8.83 -20.81 12.75
C PRO A 76 -8.91 -19.40 13.35
N ASP A 77 -8.77 -19.26 14.67
CA ASP A 77 -8.87 -17.97 15.37
C ASP A 77 -7.79 -17.00 14.92
N ARG A 78 -6.61 -17.51 14.56
CA ARG A 78 -5.52 -16.70 14.02
C ARG A 78 -5.88 -16.10 12.65
N VAL A 79 -6.60 -16.84 11.82
CA VAL A 79 -7.06 -16.34 10.50
C VAL A 79 -8.13 -15.28 10.70
N GLN A 80 -9.07 -15.51 11.61
CA GLN A 80 -10.13 -14.56 11.93
C GLN A 80 -9.56 -13.25 12.51
N ALA A 81 -8.68 -13.32 13.52
CA ALA A 81 -8.04 -12.15 14.10
C ALA A 81 -7.22 -11.34 13.06
N ARG A 82 -6.58 -12.01 12.09
CA ARG A 82 -5.90 -11.34 10.96
C ARG A 82 -6.87 -10.65 10.02
N SER A 83 -8.06 -11.22 9.79
CA SER A 83 -9.10 -10.61 8.98
C SER A 83 -9.68 -9.38 9.67
N GLU A 84 -10.01 -9.48 10.96
CA GLU A 84 -10.51 -8.36 11.78
C GLU A 84 -9.50 -7.20 11.80
N LEU A 85 -8.20 -7.50 11.94
CA LEU A 85 -7.15 -6.49 11.92
C LEU A 85 -7.13 -5.68 10.61
N LYS A 86 -7.50 -6.27 9.47
CA LYS A 86 -7.60 -5.53 8.19
C LYS A 86 -8.72 -4.50 8.22
N HIS A 87 -9.80 -4.77 8.94
CA HIS A 87 -11.00 -3.93 9.02
C HIS A 87 -11.02 -3.00 10.23
N ALA A 88 -10.00 -3.03 11.09
CA ALA A 88 -9.92 -2.19 12.28
C ALA A 88 -9.99 -0.67 11.99
N HIS A 89 -9.84 -0.26 10.73
CA HIS A 89 -9.93 1.13 10.29
C HIS A 89 -11.29 1.53 9.70
N ASP A 90 -12.22 0.57 9.49
CA ASP A 90 -13.52 0.81 8.84
C ASP A 90 -14.56 1.45 9.79
N GLY A 91 -14.22 1.63 11.07
CA GLY A 91 -15.15 2.09 12.11
C GLY A 91 -16.18 1.00 12.48
N PRO A 92 -16.92 1.16 13.59
CA PRO A 92 -18.02 0.25 13.90
C PRO A 92 -19.07 0.32 12.79
N PRO A 93 -19.68 -0.81 12.39
CA PRO A 93 -20.76 -0.79 11.41
C PRO A 93 -21.88 0.15 11.89
N PRO A 94 -22.57 0.86 10.98
CA PRO A 94 -23.66 1.73 11.36
C PRO A 94 -24.68 0.93 12.16
N GLN A 95 -24.96 1.41 13.37
CA GLN A 95 -25.92 0.81 14.28
C GLN A 95 -27.27 0.81 13.57
N ALA A 96 -27.82 -0.37 13.27
CA ALA A 96 -29.15 -0.46 12.67
C ALA A 96 -30.15 0.27 13.59
N PRO A 97 -31.01 1.16 13.06
CA PRO A 97 -31.99 1.82 13.89
C PRO A 97 -32.85 0.76 14.59
N PRO A 98 -33.23 0.97 15.87
CA PRO A 98 -34.13 0.06 16.55
C PRO A 98 -35.40 -0.04 15.70
N GLY A 99 -35.69 -1.24 15.21
CA GLY A 99 -36.92 -1.51 14.48
C GLY A 99 -38.09 -1.24 15.42
N ASP A 100 -38.92 -0.27 15.07
CA ASP A 100 -40.19 -0.04 15.73
C ASP A 100 -41.04 -1.32 15.60
N ALA A 101 -41.40 -1.87 16.76
CA ALA A 101 -42.32 -3.00 16.93
C ALA A 101 -43.77 -2.54 16.89
#